data_AF-A0A1T3BU32-F1
#
_entry.id   AF-A0A1T3BU32-F1
#
_cell.length_a   1.000
_cell.length_b   1.000
_cell.length_c   1.000
_cell.angle_alpha   90.00
_cell.angle_beta   90.00
_cell.angle_gamma   90.00
#
_symmetry.space_group_name_H-M   'P 1'
#
loop_
_entity.id
_entity.type
_entity.pdbx_description
1 polymer ?
#
loop_
_entity_poly.entity_id
_entity_poly.type
_entity_poly.pdbx_seq_one_letter_code
_entity_poly.pdbx_strand_id
1 'polypeptide(L)' 'MLEASRLSTTNNHGTGCTISAAIAAFLPTEPLFDAVKRAKDYLNSALSASNILDVEKRRSLLQRFCELWDHR' A
#
# COMPACT_ATOMS: atom_id res chain seq x y z
N MET A 1 2.45 18.46 6.28
CA MET A 1 2.72 17.72 5.03
C MET A 1 2.96 16.27 5.40
N LEU A 2 2.32 15.30 4.74
CA LEU A 2 2.66 13.88 4.96
C LEU A 2 3.86 13.56 4.08
N GLU A 3 4.99 13.18 4.66
CA GLU A 3 6.20 12.80 3.92
C GLU A 3 6.15 11.32 3.50
N ALA A 4 6.72 10.99 2.35
CA ALA A 4 7.00 9.61 1.93
C ALA A 4 8.06 9.60 0.84
N SER A 5 8.86 8.53 0.81
CA SER A 5 9.83 8.32 -0.26
C SER A 5 9.10 8.17 -1.60
N ARG A 6 9.54 8.92 -2.62
CA ARG A 6 9.08 8.69 -3.99
C ARG A 6 9.79 7.46 -4.53
N LEU A 7 9.03 6.38 -4.68
CA LEU A 7 9.51 5.14 -5.28
C LEU A 7 9.45 5.26 -6.81
N SER A 8 10.57 4.99 -7.48
CA SER A 8 10.61 4.84 -8.94
C SER A 8 10.06 3.46 -9.29
N THR A 9 8.79 3.38 -9.68
CA THR A 9 8.11 2.12 -10.05
C THR A 9 7.03 2.35 -11.10
N THR A 10 6.84 1.37 -11.98
CA THR A 10 5.73 1.34 -12.96
C THR A 10 4.48 0.64 -12.41
N ASN A 11 4.57 0.03 -11.22
CA ASN A 11 3.47 -0.64 -10.51
C ASN A 11 2.54 0.37 -9.81
N ASN A 12 2.12 1.41 -10.53
CA ASN A 12 1.25 2.46 -10.01
C ASN A 12 -0.25 2.15 -10.18
N HIS A 13 -0.58 1.08 -10.90
CA HIS A 13 -1.96 0.66 -11.11
C HIS A 13 -2.59 0.21 -9.79
N GLY A 14 -3.79 0.70 -9.50
CA GLY A 14 -4.51 0.38 -8.25
C GLY A 14 -4.05 1.14 -7.00
N THR A 15 -3.00 1.99 -7.07
CA THR A 15 -2.52 2.77 -5.90
C THR A 15 -3.60 3.65 -5.28
N GLY A 16 -4.42 4.31 -6.10
CA GLY A 16 -5.56 5.13 -5.65
C GLY A 16 -6.66 4.32 -4.95
N CYS A 17 -6.93 3.11 -5.41
CA CYS A 17 -7.88 2.21 -4.76
C CYS A 17 -7.33 1.67 -3.44
N THR A 18 -6.03 1.32 -3.42
CA THR A 18 -5.35 0.82 -2.23
C THR A 18 -5.31 1.86 -1.12
N ILE A 19 -4.93 3.11 -1.42
CA ILE A 19 -4.90 4.17 -0.40
C ILE A 19 -6.31 4.50 0.10
N SER A 20 -7.30 4.58 -0.78
CA SER A 20 -8.70 4.83 -0.38
C SER A 20 -9.25 3.74 0.53
N ALA A 21 -8.96 2.47 0.20
CA ALA A 21 -9.36 1.33 1.02
C ALA A 21 -8.64 1.29 2.37
N ALA A 22 -7.36 1.64 2.43
CA ALA A 22 -6.60 1.69 3.68
C ALA A 22 -7.11 2.82 4.60
N ILE A 23 -7.43 4.00 4.05
CA ILE A 23 -8.06 5.09 4.82
C ILE A 23 -9.38 4.63 5.41
N ALA A 24 -10.25 4.00 4.60
CA ALA A 24 -11.53 3.47 5.05
C ALA A 24 -11.40 2.41 6.16
N ALA A 25 -10.31 1.62 6.15
CA ALA A 25 -10.04 0.60 7.16
C ALA A 25 -9.56 1.18 8.50
N PHE A 26 -8.77 2.26 8.49
CA PHE A 26 -8.23 2.88 9.72
C PHE A 26 -9.18 3.90 10.37
N LEU A 27 -10.07 4.52 9.59
CA LEU A 27 -11.06 5.51 10.05
C LEU A 27 -11.89 5.10 11.28
N PRO A 28 -12.33 3.83 11.45
CA PRO A 28 -13.11 3.44 12.63
C PRO A 28 -12.32 3.46 13.94
N THR A 29 -10.99 3.39 13.88
CA THR A 29 -10.11 3.27 15.05
C THR A 29 -9.21 4.48 15.27
N GLU A 30 -9.20 5.44 14.34
CA GLU A 30 -8.23 6.54 14.33
C GLU A 30 -8.82 7.87 13.87
N PRO A 31 -8.29 9.01 14.36
CA PRO A 31 -8.54 10.31 13.77
C PRO A 31 -8.17 10.33 12.29
N LEU A 32 -8.91 11.09 11.48
CA LEU A 32 -8.73 11.15 10.02
C LEU A 32 -7.26 11.38 9.60
N PHE A 33 -6.55 12.28 10.28
CA PHE A 33 -5.16 12.59 9.94
C PHE A 33 -4.23 11.38 10.16
N ASP A 34 -4.42 10.66 11.27
CA ASP A 34 -3.62 9.47 11.60
C ASP A 34 -3.95 8.30 10.66
N ALA A 35 -5.24 8.11 10.35
CA ALA A 35 -5.70 7.12 9.38
C ALA A 35 -5.08 7.36 7.99
N VAL A 36 -5.02 8.62 7.54
CA VAL A 36 -4.38 8.99 6.27
C VAL A 36 -2.87 8.76 6.32
N LYS A 37 -2.23 9.01 7.46
CA LYS A 37 -0.80 8.75 7.67
C LYS A 37 -0.47 7.27 7.59
N ARG A 38 -1.19 6.43 8.33
CA ARG A 38 -1.03 4.97 8.27
C ARG A 38 -1.34 4.40 6.89
N ALA A 39 -2.38 4.90 6.21
CA ALA A 39 -2.69 4.47 4.85
C ALA A 39 -1.57 4.78 3.86
N LYS A 40 -0.88 5.92 4.03
CA LYS A 40 0.27 6.29 3.20
C LYS A 40 1.48 5.41 3.48
N ASP A 41 1.75 5.08 4.73
CA ASP A 41 2.85 4.19 5.12
C ASP A 41 2.62 2.76 4.59
N TYR A 42 1.38 2.28 4.67
CA TYR A 42 0.96 1.01 4.09
C TYR A 42 1.19 0.98 2.57
N LEU A 43 0.78 2.03 1.84
CA LEU A 43 0.98 2.11 0.39
C LEU A 43 2.46 2.09 0.00
N ASN A 44 3.32 2.83 0.71
CA ASN A 44 4.75 2.82 0.42
C ASN A 44 5.39 1.46 0.68
N SER A 45 4.97 0.78 1.75
CA SER A 45 5.44 -0.57 2.08
C SER A 45 5.01 -1.57 0.99
N ALA A 46 3.74 -1.50 0.57
CA ALA A 46 3.21 -2.33 -0.51
C ALA A 46 3.94 -2.09 -1.83
N LEU A 47 4.19 -0.83 -2.22
CA LEU A 47 4.94 -0.49 -3.42
C LEU A 47 6.41 -0.94 -3.35
N SER A 48 7.04 -0.82 -2.18
CA SER A 48 8.41 -1.28 -1.95
C SER A 48 8.51 -2.80 -2.10
N ALA A 49 7.56 -3.55 -1.54
CA ALA A 49 7.47 -5.01 -1.69
C ALA A 49 7.11 -5.43 -3.13
N SER A 50 6.27 -4.65 -3.81
CA SER A 50 5.90 -4.89 -5.23
C SER A 50 7.11 -4.74 -6.17
N ASN A 51 8.13 -3.98 -5.78
CA ASN A 51 9.37 -3.86 -6.54
C ASN A 51 10.30 -5.08 -6.35
N ILE A 52 10.05 -5.91 -5.33
CA ILE A 52 10.80 -7.14 -5.04
C ILE A 52 10.18 -8.33 -5.77
N LEU A 53 8.88 -8.28 -6.03
CA LEU A 53 8.13 -9.33 -6.70
C LEU A 53 7.92 -8.97 -8.18
N ASP A 54 8.90 -9.31 -9.01
CA ASP A 54 8.75 -9.33 -10.47
C ASP A 54 7.85 -10.53 -10.85
N VAL A 55 6.56 -10.45 -10.49
CA VAL A 55 5.57 -11.45 -10.89
C VAL A 55 5.26 -11.20 -12.36
N GLU A 56 5.98 -11.93 -13.21
CA GLU A 56 5.71 -11.99 -14.64
C GLU A 56 4.21 -12.19 -14.91
N LYS A 57 3.68 -11.32 -15.78
CA LYS A 57 2.49 -11.56 -16.61
C LYS A 57 1.30 -12.19 -15.90
N ARG A 58 0.59 -11.40 -15.08
CA ARG A 58 -0.86 -11.17 -15.19
C ARG A 58 -1.23 -9.98 -14.29
N ARG A 59 -1.54 -8.83 -14.92
CA ARG A 59 -2.18 -7.63 -14.33
C ARG A 59 -2.07 -7.58 -12.79
N SER A 60 -0.94 -7.03 -12.31
CA SER A 60 -0.58 -6.98 -10.91
C SER A 60 -1.65 -6.27 -10.09
N LEU A 61 -2.43 -7.04 -9.34
CA LEU A 61 -3.15 -6.54 -8.19
C LEU A 61 -2.08 -6.25 -7.14
N LEU A 62 -1.97 -5.00 -6.69
CA LEU A 62 -1.20 -4.62 -5.51
C LEU A 62 -1.46 -5.67 -4.43
N GLN A 63 -0.42 -6.38 -4.04
CA GLN A 63 -0.48 -7.48 -3.09
C GLN A 63 -1.09 -6.99 -1.79
N ARG A 64 -2.38 -7.27 -1.61
CA ARG A 64 -3.22 -6.88 -0.46
C ARG A 64 -2.79 -7.56 0.85
N PHE A 65 -1.88 -8.53 0.78
CA PHE A 65 -1.57 -9.53 1.82
C PHE A 65 -0.12 -9.48 2.34
N CYS A 66 0.60 -8.35 2.27
CA CYS A 66 1.94 -8.26 2.88
C CYS A 66 1.93 -8.51 4.41
N GLU A 67 0.84 -8.22 5.12
CA GLU A 67 0.71 -8.47 6.56
C GLU A 67 0.31 -9.92 6.92
N LEU A 68 -0.13 -10.74 5.95
CA LEU A 68 -0.63 -12.09 6.24
C LEU A 68 0.40 -13.20 5.93
N TRP A 69 1.55 -12.84 5.36
CA TRP A 69 2.57 -13.80 4.94
C TRP A 69 3.89 -13.62 5.71
N ASP A 70 3.81 -13.75 7.02
CA ASP A 70 4.97 -14.08 7.88
C ASP A 70 4.60 -15.28 8.76
N HIS A 71 4.42 -16.45 8.13
CA HIS A 71 4.58 -17.80 8.70
C HIS A 71 4.09 -18.88 7.71
N ARG A 72 4.97 -19.34 6.81
CA ARG A 72 5.33 -20.76 6.64
C ARG A 72 6.53 -20.90 5.71
#